data_AF-A0A6V8F274-F1
#
_entry.id   AF-A0A6V8F274-F1
#
_cell.length_a   1.000
_cell.length_b   1.000
_cell.length_c   1.000
_cell.angle_alpha   90.00
_cell.angle_beta   90.00
_cell.angle_gamma   90.00
#
_symmetry.space_group_name_H-M   'P 1'
#
loop_
_entity.id
_entity.type
_entity.pdbx_description
1 polymer ?
#
loop_
_entity_poly.entity_id
_entity_poly.type
_entity_poly.pdbx_seq_one_letter_code
_entity_poly.pdbx_strand_id
1 'polypeptide(L)'
;MSIKKKISIAVMSFILLSSLIGVFSVNRVQAVGLTIYVNCNGGANYIKIQDAIDHTVTGDTVFVYSGTYYAKIEIDKAINLFCSKNPPTIIDGGGSGNVVDISVDDVNLSGFRIQHGIDGIRIHNASNVTIKDNTIRDTAYGIFIESLSHNNTIYRNNLLHNTQNAYDQGSNSWDDGAVFGGNYWSDYTGNNANSDGFGDTPYTISGGSNKDRYPMMKPFNESPVAGFTFVPSKPTTLDVIRFTDTSTVLEGNIVKYTWNFGDGTASTGQGPTHRYIDNGTYIVTLNVTDEYGVANITSQKIIVLNGRPAPNFIFSPLNPSDLQIVTFKDTSVDLDGNIVVWLWDFGDGFTSPLQNPTHKFNDNGIYTVRLNITDDDRDASTKSQQISVSNVGPAVSFSYSSPNILVVVNDTILFIDTSTDGDGTIVSWLWDFGDKTSSAEKNPPHQYMTGGTRTVTLKVTDNDGASSTVSKYLTVIVGPGEPNGAGEKNPLFNVVIFAFLIVIVIIIIVIIRKWK
;
A
#
# COMPACT_ATOMS: atom_id res chain seq x y z
N MET A 1 -38.11 -54.71 -102.44
CA MET A 1 -39.42 -54.65 -103.13
C MET A 1 -40.38 -53.94 -102.17
N SER A 2 -40.29 -52.62 -102.03
CA SER A 2 -41.06 -51.59 -102.76
C SER A 2 -42.59 -51.73 -102.61
N ILE A 3 -43.22 -50.64 -102.11
CA ILE A 3 -44.66 -50.28 -102.17
C ILE A 3 -45.52 -50.99 -101.10
N LYS A 4 -46.14 -50.33 -100.10
CA LYS A 4 -47.14 -49.23 -100.11
C LYS A 4 -47.09 -48.48 -98.75
N LYS A 5 -46.80 -47.16 -98.61
CA LYS A 5 -47.63 -45.96 -98.87
C LYS A 5 -49.12 -46.13 -98.48
N LYS A 6 -49.55 -45.53 -97.36
CA LYS A 6 -50.31 -44.23 -97.25
C LYS A 6 -51.76 -44.56 -96.80
N ILE A 7 -52.45 -43.87 -95.88
CA ILE A 7 -52.42 -42.47 -95.40
C ILE A 7 -53.27 -42.36 -94.10
N SER A 8 -52.88 -41.42 -93.23
CA SER A 8 -53.70 -40.62 -92.27
C SER A 8 -54.39 -41.24 -91.04
N ILE A 9 -53.84 -40.91 -89.86
CA ILE A 9 -54.36 -39.93 -88.87
C ILE A 9 -54.13 -40.43 -87.43
N ALA A 10 -53.46 -39.55 -86.68
CA ALA A 10 -53.34 -39.46 -85.23
C ALA A 10 -52.28 -40.33 -84.50
N VAL A 11 -51.50 -39.58 -83.72
CA VAL A 11 -50.82 -39.91 -82.46
C VAL A 11 -49.28 -40.02 -82.54
N MET A 12 -48.66 -39.21 -81.67
CA MET A 12 -47.25 -39.16 -81.27
C MET A 12 -46.26 -38.44 -82.19
N SER A 13 -46.37 -37.11 -82.15
CA SER A 13 -45.21 -36.24 -82.01
C SER A 13 -44.39 -36.64 -80.78
N PHE A 14 -43.10 -36.92 -80.94
CA PHE A 14 -41.99 -36.42 -80.11
C PHE A 14 -40.69 -37.12 -80.56
N ILE A 15 -39.56 -36.43 -80.37
CA ILE A 15 -38.17 -36.85 -80.62
C ILE A 15 -37.66 -36.52 -82.04
N LEU A 16 -37.28 -35.24 -82.23
CA LEU A 16 -35.92 -34.88 -82.68
C LEU A 16 -35.74 -33.35 -82.59
N LEU A 17 -35.40 -32.86 -81.39
CA LEU A 17 -34.75 -31.55 -81.21
C LEU A 17 -33.94 -31.55 -79.90
N SER A 18 -33.05 -32.54 -79.77
CA SER A 18 -32.13 -32.68 -78.63
C SER A 18 -30.75 -32.16 -79.04
N SER A 19 -30.52 -30.85 -78.93
CA SER A 19 -29.18 -30.23 -78.79
C SER A 19 -29.22 -28.70 -78.85
N LEU A 20 -30.13 -28.02 -78.14
CA LEU A 20 -29.95 -26.58 -77.85
C LEU A 20 -30.87 -26.05 -76.74
N ILE A 21 -30.98 -26.77 -75.62
CA ILE A 21 -31.41 -26.17 -74.35
C ILE A 21 -30.44 -26.69 -73.30
N GLY A 22 -29.32 -25.99 -73.18
CA GLY A 22 -28.43 -26.12 -72.04
C GLY A 22 -29.26 -25.89 -70.79
N VAL A 23 -29.26 -26.90 -69.94
CA VAL A 23 -29.69 -26.92 -68.55
C VAL A 23 -29.37 -25.58 -67.88
N PHE A 24 -30.37 -24.69 -67.81
CA PHE A 24 -30.44 -23.75 -66.69
C PHE A 24 -30.85 -24.59 -65.48
N SER A 25 -29.90 -25.36 -64.93
CA SER A 25 -29.97 -25.62 -63.50
C SER A 25 -29.74 -24.24 -62.89
N VAL A 26 -30.80 -23.65 -62.35
CA VAL A 26 -30.62 -22.69 -61.28
C VAL A 26 -29.97 -23.50 -60.17
N ASN A 27 -28.63 -23.58 -60.20
CA ASN A 27 -27.88 -23.62 -58.96
C ASN A 27 -28.43 -22.43 -58.20
N ARG A 28 -29.29 -22.67 -57.21
CA ARG A 28 -29.41 -21.72 -56.11
C ARG A 28 -28.00 -21.67 -55.56
N VAL A 29 -27.22 -20.69 -56.05
CA VAL A 29 -26.12 -20.16 -55.27
C VAL A 29 -26.82 -19.73 -54.00
N GLN A 30 -26.67 -20.52 -52.94
CA GLN A 30 -27.01 -20.08 -51.61
C GLN A 30 -26.16 -18.83 -51.44
N ALA A 31 -26.78 -17.65 -51.57
CA ALA A 31 -26.08 -16.40 -51.32
C ALA A 31 -25.52 -16.56 -49.92
N VAL A 32 -24.19 -16.50 -49.79
CA VAL A 32 -23.55 -16.53 -48.49
C VAL A 32 -24.03 -15.24 -47.81
N GLY A 33 -24.95 -15.38 -46.85
CA GLY A 33 -25.49 -14.24 -46.12
C GLY A 33 -24.35 -13.41 -45.55
N LEU A 34 -24.48 -12.09 -45.62
CA LEU A 34 -23.49 -11.18 -45.07
C LEU A 34 -23.54 -11.22 -43.54
N THR A 35 -22.40 -11.02 -42.90
CA THR A 35 -22.34 -10.78 -41.46
C THR A 35 -22.23 -9.29 -41.19
N ILE A 36 -23.21 -8.76 -40.48
CA ILE A 36 -23.30 -7.37 -40.02
C ILE A 36 -22.92 -7.33 -38.54
N TYR A 37 -22.08 -6.36 -38.15
CA TYR A 37 -21.57 -6.26 -36.78
C TYR A 37 -22.19 -5.06 -36.04
N VAL A 38 -22.55 -5.27 -34.77
CA VAL A 38 -23.15 -4.26 -33.89
C VAL A 38 -22.31 -4.09 -32.63
N ASN A 39 -21.95 -2.85 -32.29
CA ASN A 39 -21.25 -2.52 -31.04
C ASN A 39 -21.78 -1.20 -30.46
N CYS A 40 -22.39 -1.25 -29.27
CA CYS A 40 -22.92 -0.07 -28.58
C CYS A 40 -21.85 0.99 -28.24
N ASN A 41 -20.57 0.59 -28.17
CA ASN A 41 -19.44 1.48 -27.90
C ASN A 41 -18.79 2.04 -29.17
N GLY A 42 -19.35 1.75 -30.36
CA GLY A 42 -18.78 2.12 -31.66
C GLY A 42 -17.74 1.13 -32.19
N GLY A 43 -17.24 1.37 -33.41
CA GLY A 43 -16.23 0.51 -34.05
C GLY A 43 -16.77 -0.71 -34.80
N ALA A 44 -18.09 -0.77 -35.01
CA ALA A 44 -18.76 -1.76 -35.85
C ALA A 44 -19.66 -1.07 -36.89
N ASN A 45 -20.32 -1.85 -37.75
CA ASN A 45 -21.20 -1.32 -38.79
C ASN A 45 -22.38 -0.53 -38.22
N TYR A 46 -22.91 -0.96 -37.07
CA TYR A 46 -24.03 -0.32 -36.39
C TYR A 46 -23.80 -0.20 -34.88
N ILE A 47 -24.47 0.77 -34.26
CA ILE A 47 -24.48 0.97 -32.80
C ILE A 47 -25.74 0.43 -32.12
N LYS A 48 -26.83 0.28 -32.89
CA LYS A 48 -28.11 -0.28 -32.44
C LYS A 48 -28.39 -1.59 -33.16
N ILE A 49 -28.99 -2.54 -32.45
CA ILE A 49 -29.30 -3.86 -33.01
C ILE A 49 -30.42 -3.75 -34.06
N GLN A 50 -31.47 -2.96 -33.80
CA GLN A 50 -32.57 -2.77 -34.75
C GLN A 50 -32.08 -2.18 -36.08
N ASP A 51 -31.27 -1.12 -36.03
CA ASP A 51 -30.73 -0.51 -37.25
C ASP A 51 -29.97 -1.55 -38.10
N ALA A 52 -29.25 -2.49 -37.49
CA ALA A 52 -28.58 -3.57 -38.23
C ALA A 52 -29.57 -4.52 -38.88
N ILE A 53 -30.61 -4.95 -38.15
CA ILE A 53 -31.68 -5.83 -38.66
C ILE A 53 -32.43 -5.16 -39.82
N ASP A 54 -32.71 -3.88 -39.72
CA ASP A 54 -33.39 -3.10 -40.78
C ASP A 54 -32.59 -3.11 -42.10
N HIS A 55 -31.27 -3.28 -42.04
CA HIS A 55 -30.39 -3.35 -43.21
C HIS A 55 -30.06 -4.78 -43.68
N THR A 56 -30.47 -5.82 -42.94
CA THR A 56 -30.30 -7.21 -43.38
C THR A 56 -31.22 -7.55 -44.55
N VAL A 57 -30.82 -8.58 -45.30
CA VAL A 57 -31.69 -9.38 -46.17
C VAL A 57 -31.80 -10.81 -45.68
N THR A 58 -32.77 -11.58 -46.18
CA THR A 58 -32.98 -12.99 -45.82
C THR A 58 -31.70 -13.81 -45.97
N GLY A 59 -31.33 -14.52 -44.89
CA GLY A 59 -30.15 -15.37 -44.80
C GLY A 59 -28.94 -14.69 -44.16
N ASP A 60 -28.98 -13.38 -43.93
CA ASP A 60 -27.89 -12.63 -43.30
C ASP A 60 -27.71 -13.01 -41.82
N THR A 61 -26.57 -12.58 -41.29
CA THR A 61 -26.19 -12.75 -39.90
C THR A 61 -25.94 -11.38 -39.26
N VAL A 62 -26.46 -11.19 -38.05
CA VAL A 62 -26.16 -10.04 -37.19
C VAL A 62 -25.37 -10.55 -35.98
N PHE A 63 -24.12 -10.10 -35.87
CA PHE A 63 -23.25 -10.34 -34.72
C PHE A 63 -23.23 -9.14 -33.79
N VAL A 64 -23.53 -9.34 -32.51
CA VAL A 64 -23.56 -8.28 -31.50
C VAL A 64 -22.42 -8.45 -30.50
N TYR A 65 -21.60 -7.41 -30.35
CA TYR A 65 -20.55 -7.36 -29.33
C TYR A 65 -21.13 -7.13 -27.93
N SER A 66 -20.43 -7.65 -26.92
CA SER A 66 -20.79 -7.51 -25.51
C SER A 66 -21.07 -6.07 -25.09
N GLY A 67 -22.12 -5.87 -24.30
CA GLY A 67 -22.58 -4.57 -23.85
C GLY A 67 -24.04 -4.62 -23.44
N THR A 68 -24.56 -3.49 -22.94
CA THR A 68 -25.98 -3.32 -22.61
C THR A 68 -26.66 -2.48 -23.67
N TYR A 69 -27.64 -3.07 -24.34
CA TYR A 69 -28.44 -2.46 -25.39
C TYR A 69 -29.85 -2.22 -24.85
N TYR A 70 -30.20 -0.95 -24.64
CA TYR A 70 -31.56 -0.56 -24.29
C TYR A 70 -32.39 -0.50 -25.57
N ALA A 71 -33.10 -1.57 -25.87
CA ALA A 71 -33.79 -1.74 -27.15
C ALA A 71 -34.99 -2.66 -27.03
N LYS A 72 -35.94 -2.45 -27.94
CA LYS A 72 -36.97 -3.42 -28.30
C LYS A 72 -36.69 -3.79 -29.76
N ILE A 73 -36.62 -5.07 -30.04
CA ILE A 73 -36.13 -5.59 -31.30
C ILE A 73 -37.29 -6.25 -32.04
N GLU A 74 -37.50 -5.86 -33.29
CA GLU A 74 -38.46 -6.48 -34.20
C GLU A 74 -37.65 -7.23 -35.29
N ILE A 75 -37.87 -8.54 -35.38
CA ILE A 75 -37.27 -9.41 -36.39
C ILE A 75 -38.37 -9.79 -37.39
N ASP A 76 -38.32 -9.15 -38.54
CA ASP A 76 -39.27 -9.29 -39.66
C ASP A 76 -38.63 -9.95 -40.90
N LYS A 77 -37.36 -10.33 -40.81
CA LYS A 77 -36.61 -11.06 -41.84
C LYS A 77 -35.97 -12.33 -41.29
N ALA A 78 -35.94 -13.39 -42.10
CA ALA A 78 -35.25 -14.64 -41.78
C ALA A 78 -33.73 -14.42 -41.66
N ILE A 79 -33.20 -14.34 -40.43
CA ILE A 79 -31.81 -14.00 -40.14
C ILE A 79 -31.24 -14.84 -38.99
N ASN A 80 -29.91 -14.82 -38.85
CA ASN A 80 -29.20 -15.31 -37.68
C ASN A 80 -28.78 -14.14 -36.78
N LEU A 81 -29.26 -14.05 -35.55
CA LEU A 81 -28.88 -13.04 -34.57
C LEU A 81 -28.15 -13.71 -33.39
N PHE A 82 -26.88 -13.37 -33.18
CA PHE A 82 -26.09 -13.92 -32.07
C PHE A 82 -25.04 -12.95 -31.53
N CYS A 83 -24.45 -13.27 -30.38
CA CYS A 83 -23.49 -12.39 -29.71
C CYS A 83 -22.26 -13.09 -29.12
N SER A 84 -21.33 -12.28 -28.61
CA SER A 84 -20.25 -12.76 -27.74
C SER A 84 -20.81 -13.23 -26.39
N LYS A 85 -20.38 -14.41 -25.93
CA LYS A 85 -20.87 -15.06 -24.70
C LYS A 85 -20.27 -14.50 -23.40
N ASN A 86 -19.13 -13.78 -23.45
CA ASN A 86 -18.47 -13.24 -22.26
C ASN A 86 -17.61 -12.00 -22.60
N PRO A 87 -17.80 -10.83 -21.95
CA PRO A 87 -18.87 -10.50 -21.00
C PRO A 87 -20.27 -10.59 -21.64
N PRO A 88 -21.35 -10.70 -20.84
CA PRO A 88 -22.70 -10.92 -21.39
C PRO A 88 -23.15 -9.77 -22.29
N THR A 89 -23.93 -10.11 -23.32
CA THR A 89 -24.61 -9.13 -24.18
C THR A 89 -26.06 -9.01 -23.72
N ILE A 90 -26.44 -7.84 -23.20
CA ILE A 90 -27.76 -7.61 -22.58
C ILE A 90 -28.64 -6.82 -23.55
N ILE A 91 -29.86 -7.30 -23.78
CA ILE A 91 -30.95 -6.56 -24.40
C ILE A 91 -31.97 -6.25 -23.31
N ASP A 92 -32.11 -4.97 -22.98
CA ASP A 92 -32.98 -4.50 -21.90
C ASP A 92 -34.16 -3.71 -22.48
N GLY A 93 -35.38 -4.21 -22.26
CA GLY A 93 -36.61 -3.62 -22.78
C GLY A 93 -37.18 -2.45 -21.97
N GLY A 94 -36.59 -2.12 -20.81
CA GLY A 94 -37.00 -0.98 -19.98
C GLY A 94 -38.37 -1.11 -19.30
N GLY A 95 -38.91 -2.33 -19.17
CA GLY A 95 -40.11 -2.65 -18.39
C GLY A 95 -41.45 -2.52 -19.12
N SER A 96 -41.47 -2.37 -20.45
CA SER A 96 -42.71 -2.29 -21.23
C SER A 96 -42.55 -2.91 -22.62
N GLY A 97 -43.63 -3.40 -23.23
CA GLY A 97 -43.60 -4.03 -24.56
C GLY A 97 -42.74 -5.30 -24.62
N ASN A 98 -42.59 -5.87 -25.81
CA ASN A 98 -41.81 -7.09 -26.01
C ASN A 98 -40.33 -6.70 -26.20
N VAL A 99 -39.40 -7.43 -25.60
CA VAL A 99 -37.97 -7.12 -25.74
C VAL A 99 -37.47 -7.57 -27.11
N VAL A 100 -37.81 -8.79 -27.51
CA VAL A 100 -37.58 -9.32 -28.86
C VAL A 100 -38.92 -9.84 -29.41
N ASP A 101 -39.32 -9.34 -30.56
CA ASP A 101 -40.55 -9.71 -31.26
C ASP A 101 -40.22 -10.32 -32.62
N ILE A 102 -40.64 -11.56 -32.85
CA ILE A 102 -40.31 -12.35 -34.04
C ILE A 102 -41.59 -12.65 -34.81
N SER A 103 -41.63 -12.16 -36.05
CA SER A 103 -42.84 -12.19 -36.90
C SER A 103 -42.66 -12.89 -38.25
N VAL A 104 -41.56 -13.63 -38.40
CA VAL A 104 -41.12 -14.25 -39.66
C VAL A 104 -40.49 -15.63 -39.42
N ASP A 105 -40.59 -16.48 -40.43
CA ASP A 105 -40.01 -17.82 -40.41
C ASP A 105 -38.46 -17.80 -40.44
N ASP A 106 -37.86 -18.94 -40.09
CA ASP A 106 -36.43 -19.25 -40.29
C ASP A 106 -35.45 -18.26 -39.58
N VAL A 107 -35.78 -17.85 -38.36
CA VAL A 107 -34.92 -17.00 -37.50
C VAL A 107 -34.12 -17.84 -36.50
N ASN A 108 -32.84 -17.52 -36.30
CA ASN A 108 -32.01 -18.12 -35.25
C ASN A 108 -31.55 -17.05 -34.26
N LEU A 109 -31.93 -17.16 -32.98
CA LEU A 109 -31.55 -16.22 -31.91
C LEU A 109 -30.72 -16.93 -30.83
N SER A 110 -29.51 -16.45 -30.55
CA SER A 110 -28.67 -17.08 -29.51
C SER A 110 -27.65 -16.22 -28.78
N GLY A 111 -27.38 -16.55 -27.51
CA GLY A 111 -26.30 -15.99 -26.70
C GLY A 111 -26.67 -14.79 -25.83
N PHE A 112 -27.88 -14.25 -25.96
CA PHE A 112 -28.25 -12.98 -25.33
C PHE A 112 -28.77 -13.16 -23.91
N ARG A 113 -28.53 -12.14 -23.08
CA ARG A 113 -29.32 -11.90 -21.86
C ARG A 113 -30.45 -10.94 -22.19
N ILE A 114 -31.70 -11.39 -22.10
CA ILE A 114 -32.90 -10.63 -22.48
C ILE A 114 -33.70 -10.36 -21.22
N GLN A 115 -34.01 -9.08 -20.94
CA GLN A 115 -34.62 -8.71 -19.66
C GLN A 115 -35.53 -7.49 -19.71
N HIS A 116 -36.35 -7.34 -18.67
CA HIS A 116 -37.23 -6.20 -18.43
C HIS A 116 -38.17 -5.88 -19.60
N GLY A 117 -39.07 -6.81 -19.92
CA GLY A 117 -40.17 -6.59 -20.86
C GLY A 117 -41.46 -7.24 -20.38
N ILE A 118 -42.54 -7.04 -21.14
CA ILE A 118 -43.76 -7.85 -21.01
C ILE A 118 -43.41 -9.27 -21.45
N ASP A 119 -43.11 -9.45 -22.72
CA ASP A 119 -42.56 -10.70 -23.24
C ASP A 119 -41.05 -10.51 -23.43
N GLY A 120 -40.23 -11.40 -22.88
CA GLY A 120 -38.80 -11.43 -23.19
C GLY A 120 -38.60 -11.72 -24.67
N ILE A 121 -39.15 -12.83 -25.15
CA ILE A 121 -39.22 -13.15 -26.58
C ILE A 121 -40.67 -13.47 -26.93
N ARG A 122 -41.23 -12.77 -27.91
CA ARG A 122 -42.52 -13.09 -28.52
C ARG A 122 -42.33 -13.67 -29.91
N ILE A 123 -43.08 -14.72 -30.23
CA ILE A 123 -43.09 -15.36 -31.57
C ILE A 123 -44.54 -15.42 -32.07
N HIS A 124 -44.85 -14.68 -33.14
CA HIS A 124 -46.19 -14.64 -33.71
C HIS A 124 -46.18 -14.76 -35.24
N ASN A 125 -47.09 -15.56 -35.80
CA ASN A 125 -47.15 -15.86 -37.25
C ASN A 125 -45.79 -16.31 -37.83
N ALA A 126 -45.03 -17.10 -37.08
CA ALA A 126 -43.67 -17.50 -37.42
C ALA A 126 -43.40 -18.98 -37.13
N SER A 127 -42.65 -19.61 -38.01
CA SER A 127 -42.28 -21.02 -37.98
C SER A 127 -40.78 -21.26 -38.23
N ASN A 128 -40.27 -22.42 -37.78
CA ASN A 128 -38.85 -22.78 -37.88
C ASN A 128 -37.89 -21.81 -37.17
N VAL A 129 -38.37 -21.06 -36.18
CA VAL A 129 -37.53 -20.21 -35.33
C VAL A 129 -36.77 -21.07 -34.34
N THR A 130 -35.47 -20.82 -34.18
CA THR A 130 -34.63 -21.43 -33.17
C THR A 130 -34.22 -20.41 -32.11
N ILE A 131 -34.57 -20.68 -30.85
CA ILE A 131 -34.15 -19.89 -29.69
C ILE A 131 -33.24 -20.76 -28.82
N LYS A 132 -31.95 -20.41 -28.70
CA LYS A 132 -31.01 -21.22 -27.91
C LYS A 132 -29.89 -20.45 -27.24
N ASP A 133 -29.32 -21.02 -26.19
CA ASP A 133 -28.17 -20.46 -25.48
C ASP A 133 -28.43 -19.02 -24.95
N ASN A 134 -29.70 -18.64 -24.68
CA ASN A 134 -30.06 -17.33 -24.15
C ASN A 134 -30.41 -17.41 -22.65
N THR A 135 -30.22 -16.30 -21.94
CA THR A 135 -30.72 -16.12 -20.57
C THR A 135 -31.87 -15.10 -20.61
N ILE A 136 -33.11 -15.54 -20.43
CA ILE A 136 -34.29 -14.66 -20.42
C ILE A 136 -34.82 -14.52 -18.99
N ARG A 137 -34.85 -13.28 -18.50
CA ARG A 137 -35.13 -13.02 -17.08
C ARG A 137 -35.89 -11.75 -16.79
N ASP A 138 -36.55 -11.72 -15.64
CA ASP A 138 -37.21 -10.52 -15.09
C ASP A 138 -38.21 -9.91 -16.09
N THR A 139 -39.00 -10.77 -16.75
CA THR A 139 -40.09 -10.39 -17.68
C THR A 139 -41.44 -10.93 -17.20
N ALA A 140 -42.56 -10.46 -17.78
CA ALA A 140 -43.87 -11.05 -17.47
C ALA A 140 -43.99 -12.46 -18.04
N TYR A 141 -43.70 -12.63 -19.34
CA TYR A 141 -43.51 -13.93 -19.98
C TYR A 141 -42.08 -14.03 -20.48
N GLY A 142 -41.34 -15.07 -20.07
CA GLY A 142 -39.99 -15.32 -20.60
C GLY A 142 -40.04 -15.48 -22.12
N ILE A 143 -40.77 -16.50 -22.57
CA ILE A 143 -41.04 -16.70 -24.00
C ILE A 143 -42.55 -16.89 -24.20
N PHE A 144 -43.14 -16.11 -25.11
CA PHE A 144 -44.55 -16.16 -25.48
C PHE A 144 -44.70 -16.55 -26.95
N ILE A 145 -45.40 -17.65 -27.24
CA ILE A 145 -45.62 -18.16 -28.59
C ILE A 145 -47.12 -18.21 -28.90
N GLU A 146 -47.53 -17.52 -29.96
CA GLU A 146 -48.93 -17.44 -30.39
C GLU A 146 -49.41 -18.68 -31.15
N SER A 147 -50.73 -18.84 -31.20
CA SER A 147 -51.41 -20.02 -31.75
C SER A 147 -51.10 -20.35 -33.22
N LEU A 148 -50.67 -19.37 -34.03
CA LEU A 148 -50.32 -19.56 -35.44
C LEU A 148 -48.82 -19.84 -35.68
N SER A 149 -48.03 -19.88 -34.61
CA SER A 149 -46.58 -20.12 -34.67
C SER A 149 -46.27 -21.58 -34.35
N HIS A 150 -45.70 -22.32 -35.31
CA HIS A 150 -45.46 -23.77 -35.20
C HIS A 150 -44.05 -24.17 -35.64
N ASN A 151 -43.61 -25.38 -35.29
CA ASN A 151 -42.31 -25.94 -35.68
C ASN A 151 -41.11 -25.10 -35.21
N ASN A 152 -41.28 -24.29 -34.17
CA ASN A 152 -40.17 -23.57 -33.54
C ASN A 152 -39.45 -24.50 -32.54
N THR A 153 -38.15 -24.30 -32.35
CA THR A 153 -37.29 -25.12 -31.47
C THR A 153 -36.60 -24.25 -30.42
N ILE A 154 -36.88 -24.52 -29.14
CA ILE A 154 -36.40 -23.73 -28.01
C ILE A 154 -35.62 -24.64 -27.06
N TYR A 155 -34.31 -24.42 -26.90
CA TYR A 155 -33.44 -25.30 -26.11
C TYR A 155 -32.20 -24.62 -25.56
N ARG A 156 -31.64 -25.13 -24.45
CA ARG A 156 -30.47 -24.58 -23.75
C ARG A 156 -30.60 -23.10 -23.40
N ASN A 157 -31.80 -22.66 -23.07
CA ASN A 157 -32.02 -21.32 -22.53
C ASN A 157 -32.16 -21.38 -21.01
N ASN A 158 -31.83 -20.29 -20.33
CA ASN A 158 -32.10 -20.07 -18.92
C ASN A 158 -33.32 -19.17 -18.78
N LEU A 159 -34.44 -19.71 -18.26
CA LEU A 159 -35.67 -18.96 -18.01
C LEU A 159 -35.74 -18.67 -16.50
N LEU A 160 -35.42 -17.43 -16.12
CA LEU A 160 -35.17 -17.05 -14.73
C LEU A 160 -36.09 -15.93 -14.25
N HIS A 161 -36.78 -16.12 -13.12
CA HIS A 161 -37.52 -15.06 -12.43
C HIS A 161 -38.53 -14.30 -13.31
N ASN A 162 -39.03 -14.95 -14.36
CA ASN A 162 -40.15 -14.42 -15.12
C ASN A 162 -41.43 -14.67 -14.33
N THR A 163 -42.45 -13.80 -14.47
CA THR A 163 -43.76 -14.05 -13.84
C THR A 163 -44.34 -15.37 -14.33
N GLN A 164 -44.11 -15.67 -15.62
CA GLN A 164 -44.34 -16.95 -16.23
C GLN A 164 -43.19 -17.27 -17.19
N ASN A 165 -42.50 -18.39 -16.99
CA ASN A 165 -41.30 -18.70 -17.78
C ASN A 165 -41.61 -18.95 -19.27
N ALA A 166 -42.75 -19.57 -19.57
CA ALA A 166 -43.19 -19.79 -20.94
C ALA A 166 -44.72 -19.84 -21.09
N TYR A 167 -45.21 -19.39 -22.24
CA TYR A 167 -46.58 -19.61 -22.70
C TYR A 167 -46.57 -19.94 -24.19
N ASP A 168 -47.20 -21.04 -24.58
CA ASP A 168 -47.15 -21.55 -25.94
C ASP A 168 -48.50 -22.12 -26.35
N GLN A 169 -49.17 -21.43 -27.28
CA GLN A 169 -50.44 -21.85 -27.87
C GLN A 169 -50.28 -22.59 -29.20
N GLY A 170 -49.05 -22.68 -29.71
CA GLY A 170 -48.71 -23.33 -30.96
C GLY A 170 -48.32 -24.79 -30.79
N SER A 171 -47.63 -25.32 -31.81
CA SER A 171 -47.08 -26.69 -31.78
C SER A 171 -45.58 -26.58 -32.00
N ASN A 172 -44.82 -26.53 -30.91
CA ASN A 172 -43.40 -26.20 -30.90
C ASN A 172 -42.63 -27.19 -30.01
N SER A 173 -41.33 -27.30 -30.26
CA SER A 173 -40.41 -28.14 -29.47
C SER A 173 -39.69 -27.29 -28.43
N TRP A 174 -39.72 -27.73 -27.17
CA TRP A 174 -39.02 -27.10 -26.04
C TRP A 174 -37.77 -27.88 -25.62
N ASP A 175 -37.25 -28.66 -26.56
CA ASP A 175 -35.97 -29.35 -26.52
C ASP A 175 -35.49 -29.56 -27.97
N ASP A 176 -34.22 -29.91 -28.18
CA ASP A 176 -33.66 -30.16 -29.52
C ASP A 176 -33.87 -31.60 -30.02
N GLY A 177 -34.68 -32.40 -29.32
CA GLY A 177 -34.91 -33.81 -29.62
C GLY A 177 -33.72 -34.73 -29.31
N ALA A 178 -32.56 -34.19 -28.92
CA ALA A 178 -31.50 -34.99 -28.33
C ALA A 178 -31.85 -35.32 -26.88
N VAL A 179 -31.47 -36.52 -26.45
CA VAL A 179 -31.42 -36.84 -25.01
C VAL A 179 -30.42 -35.84 -24.44
N PHE A 180 -30.84 -34.97 -23.51
CA PHE A 180 -30.03 -33.93 -22.87
C PHE A 180 -29.98 -32.54 -23.53
N GLY A 181 -31.02 -32.13 -24.26
CA GLY A 181 -31.09 -30.82 -24.92
C GLY A 181 -32.33 -29.97 -24.60
N GLY A 182 -32.79 -29.92 -23.35
CA GLY A 182 -33.88 -29.03 -22.91
C GLY A 182 -33.41 -27.66 -22.39
N ASN A 183 -34.25 -26.98 -21.62
CA ASN A 183 -34.02 -25.65 -21.06
C ASN A 183 -33.90 -25.68 -19.54
N TYR A 184 -33.29 -24.65 -18.95
CA TYR A 184 -33.30 -24.42 -17.51
C TYR A 184 -34.49 -23.54 -17.11
N TRP A 185 -35.17 -23.92 -16.03
CA TRP A 185 -36.39 -23.27 -15.55
C TRP A 185 -36.26 -22.97 -14.06
N SER A 186 -36.27 -21.68 -13.67
CA SER A 186 -36.05 -21.30 -12.26
C SER A 186 -37.14 -21.77 -11.29
N ASP A 187 -38.29 -22.19 -11.80
CA ASP A 187 -39.43 -22.72 -11.04
C ASP A 187 -39.56 -24.25 -11.14
N TYR A 188 -38.63 -24.92 -11.82
CA TYR A 188 -38.66 -26.37 -11.92
C TYR A 188 -38.23 -27.04 -10.61
N THR A 189 -39.08 -27.95 -10.15
CA THR A 189 -38.94 -28.66 -8.87
C THR A 189 -38.87 -30.18 -9.05
N GLY A 190 -38.64 -30.65 -10.29
CA GLY A 190 -38.50 -32.06 -10.56
C GLY A 190 -37.19 -32.65 -10.01
N ASN A 191 -37.13 -33.97 -10.00
CA ASN A 191 -35.99 -34.72 -9.49
C ASN A 191 -35.06 -35.15 -10.63
N ASN A 192 -33.81 -35.43 -10.27
CA ASN A 192 -32.79 -36.01 -11.15
C ASN A 192 -32.20 -37.23 -10.45
N ALA A 193 -32.92 -38.35 -10.49
CA ALA A 193 -32.60 -39.56 -9.75
C ALA A 193 -31.36 -40.26 -10.32
N ASN A 194 -31.11 -40.13 -11.61
CA ASN A 194 -29.96 -40.74 -12.29
C ASN A 194 -28.70 -39.84 -12.24
N SER A 195 -28.82 -38.60 -11.73
CA SER A 195 -27.75 -37.62 -11.59
C SER A 195 -27.06 -37.24 -12.91
N ASP A 196 -27.77 -37.28 -14.04
CA ASP A 196 -27.22 -36.94 -15.36
C ASP A 196 -27.20 -35.42 -15.66
N GLY A 197 -27.90 -34.64 -14.83
CA GLY A 197 -27.98 -33.17 -14.92
C GLY A 197 -29.30 -32.66 -15.49
N PHE A 198 -30.22 -33.56 -15.83
CA PHE A 198 -31.53 -33.27 -16.38
C PHE A 198 -32.62 -33.85 -15.47
N GLY A 199 -33.79 -33.22 -15.51
CA GLY A 199 -34.92 -33.62 -14.72
C GLY A 199 -35.66 -34.81 -15.35
N ASP A 200 -36.02 -35.78 -14.53
CA ASP A 200 -36.75 -36.99 -14.95
C ASP A 200 -38.22 -36.71 -15.27
N THR A 201 -38.76 -35.60 -14.77
CA THR A 201 -40.14 -35.15 -15.01
C THR A 201 -40.16 -34.04 -16.06
N PRO A 202 -40.86 -34.19 -17.19
CA PRO A 202 -40.98 -33.11 -18.17
C PRO A 202 -41.58 -31.84 -17.57
N TYR A 203 -41.08 -30.67 -17.99
CA TYR A 203 -41.69 -29.37 -17.66
C TYR A 203 -42.82 -29.08 -18.65
N THR A 204 -44.04 -28.86 -18.17
CA THR A 204 -45.21 -28.57 -19.02
C THR A 204 -45.32 -27.08 -19.31
N ILE A 205 -45.48 -26.71 -20.59
CA ILE A 205 -45.62 -25.31 -20.98
C ILE A 205 -47.10 -24.94 -21.01
N SER A 206 -47.44 -23.85 -20.34
CA SER A 206 -48.81 -23.33 -20.27
C SER A 206 -49.30 -22.82 -21.64
N GLY A 207 -50.61 -22.85 -21.90
CA GLY A 207 -51.21 -22.37 -23.15
C GLY A 207 -51.50 -23.45 -24.20
N GLY A 208 -50.93 -24.65 -24.03
CA GLY A 208 -51.08 -25.76 -24.95
C GLY A 208 -50.72 -27.10 -24.31
N SER A 209 -50.26 -28.06 -25.14
CA SER A 209 -49.84 -29.41 -24.70
C SER A 209 -48.32 -29.65 -24.81
N ASN A 210 -47.56 -28.62 -25.15
CA ASN A 210 -46.12 -28.71 -25.35
C ASN A 210 -45.40 -28.89 -24.00
N LYS A 211 -44.27 -29.59 -24.03
CA LYS A 211 -43.46 -29.88 -22.86
C LYS A 211 -41.98 -29.87 -23.22
N ASP A 212 -41.15 -29.41 -22.31
CA ASP A 212 -39.72 -29.69 -22.32
C ASP A 212 -39.52 -31.07 -21.70
N ARG A 213 -39.03 -32.01 -22.49
CA ARG A 213 -38.84 -33.40 -22.04
C ARG A 213 -37.61 -33.59 -21.17
N TYR A 214 -36.66 -32.67 -21.23
CA TYR A 214 -35.35 -32.79 -20.61
C TYR A 214 -34.97 -31.46 -19.91
N PRO A 215 -35.78 -30.99 -18.94
CA PRO A 215 -35.47 -29.75 -18.23
C PRO A 215 -34.12 -29.87 -17.54
N MET A 216 -33.28 -28.85 -17.63
CA MET A 216 -31.96 -28.83 -17.01
C MET A 216 -32.09 -28.61 -15.50
N MET A 217 -31.25 -29.28 -14.70
CA MET A 217 -31.23 -29.12 -13.25
C MET A 217 -30.38 -27.95 -12.76
N LYS A 218 -29.59 -27.35 -13.66
CA LYS A 218 -28.74 -26.20 -13.38
C LYS A 218 -28.73 -25.25 -14.57
N PRO A 219 -28.47 -23.96 -14.36
CA PRO A 219 -28.34 -22.99 -15.45
C PRO A 219 -27.33 -23.45 -16.51
N PHE A 220 -27.70 -23.30 -17.77
CA PHE A 220 -26.84 -23.56 -18.92
C PHE A 220 -25.74 -22.52 -19.03
N ASN A 221 -24.49 -22.99 -19.09
CA ASN A 221 -23.30 -22.21 -19.43
C ASN A 221 -23.09 -20.92 -18.60
N GLU A 222 -23.53 -20.93 -17.35
CA GLU A 222 -23.28 -19.85 -16.40
C GLU A 222 -22.23 -20.35 -15.39
N SER A 223 -21.14 -19.59 -15.25
CA SER A 223 -20.12 -19.80 -14.22
C SER A 223 -20.16 -18.64 -13.24
N PRO A 224 -19.78 -18.83 -11.97
CA PRO A 224 -19.59 -17.71 -11.07
C PRO A 224 -18.61 -16.70 -11.68
N VAL A 225 -18.80 -15.43 -11.38
CA VAL A 225 -17.83 -14.37 -11.69
C VAL A 225 -17.01 -14.15 -10.42
N ALA A 226 -15.78 -14.66 -10.39
CA ALA A 226 -14.91 -14.51 -9.24
C ALA A 226 -14.40 -13.07 -9.12
N GLY A 227 -14.49 -12.48 -7.92
CA GLY A 227 -14.05 -11.12 -7.66
C GLY A 227 -13.65 -10.93 -6.20
N PHE A 228 -12.67 -10.06 -5.95
CA PHE A 228 -12.36 -9.64 -4.59
C PHE A 228 -11.74 -8.25 -4.53
N THR A 229 -11.72 -7.70 -3.31
CA THR A 229 -10.97 -6.50 -2.94
C THR A 229 -10.15 -6.77 -1.68
N PHE A 230 -9.20 -5.89 -1.37
CA PHE A 230 -8.38 -6.00 -0.17
C PHE A 230 -8.07 -4.62 0.43
N VAL A 231 -7.85 -4.59 1.75
CA VAL A 231 -7.42 -3.40 2.49
C VAL A 231 -6.33 -3.75 3.50
N PRO A 232 -5.32 -2.88 3.72
CA PRO A 232 -5.11 -1.58 3.06
C PRO A 232 -4.62 -1.72 1.60
N SER A 233 -4.74 -0.65 0.81
CA SER A 233 -4.36 -0.66 -0.63
C SER A 233 -2.86 -0.58 -0.88
N LYS A 234 -2.07 -0.20 0.14
CA LYS A 234 -0.60 -0.17 0.13
C LYS A 234 -0.08 -0.82 1.43
N PRO A 235 -0.24 -2.15 1.58
CA PRO A 235 0.15 -2.83 2.80
C PRO A 235 1.67 -2.87 2.95
N THR A 236 2.11 -2.93 4.20
CA THR A 236 3.47 -3.29 4.61
C THR A 236 3.48 -4.72 5.18
N THR A 237 4.66 -5.29 5.36
CA THR A 237 4.95 -6.51 6.16
C THR A 237 4.41 -6.45 7.60
N LEU A 238 4.11 -5.26 8.12
CA LEU A 238 3.53 -5.07 9.46
C LEU A 238 2.00 -5.10 9.47
N ASP A 239 1.36 -4.99 8.31
CA ASP A 239 -0.09 -4.89 8.20
C ASP A 239 -0.78 -6.26 8.14
N VAL A 240 -1.96 -6.34 8.75
CA VAL A 240 -2.91 -7.44 8.53
C VAL A 240 -3.85 -7.03 7.40
N ILE A 241 -3.71 -7.68 6.25
CA ILE A 241 -4.54 -7.44 5.06
C ILE A 241 -5.86 -8.18 5.22
N ARG A 242 -6.97 -7.48 5.01
CA ARG A 242 -8.32 -8.05 4.98
C ARG A 242 -8.78 -8.20 3.54
N PHE A 243 -9.21 -9.40 3.16
CA PHE A 243 -9.79 -9.68 1.85
C PHE A 243 -11.32 -9.74 1.96
N THR A 244 -11.97 -9.12 0.99
CA THR A 244 -13.43 -9.12 0.87
C THR A 244 -13.80 -9.73 -0.47
N ASP A 245 -14.51 -10.85 -0.43
CA ASP A 245 -15.13 -11.46 -1.59
C ASP A 245 -16.18 -10.54 -2.21
N THR A 246 -16.14 -10.40 -3.53
CA THR A 246 -17.11 -9.68 -4.35
C THR A 246 -17.60 -10.54 -5.50
N SER A 247 -17.45 -11.86 -5.37
CA SER A 247 -17.85 -12.80 -6.41
C SER A 247 -19.37 -12.85 -6.53
N THR A 248 -19.87 -13.11 -7.74
CA THR A 248 -21.30 -13.19 -8.03
C THR A 248 -21.65 -14.46 -8.78
N VAL A 249 -22.88 -14.93 -8.58
CA VAL A 249 -23.50 -16.01 -9.36
C VAL A 249 -24.82 -15.50 -9.93
N LEU A 250 -25.22 -16.02 -11.09
CA LEU A 250 -26.49 -15.64 -11.69
C LEU A 250 -27.67 -16.21 -10.91
N GLU A 251 -27.53 -17.45 -10.45
CA GLU A 251 -28.50 -18.18 -9.65
C GLU A 251 -27.75 -19.10 -8.67
N GLY A 252 -28.39 -19.39 -7.54
CA GLY A 252 -27.77 -20.13 -6.44
C GLY A 252 -26.82 -19.29 -5.59
N ASN A 253 -25.87 -19.97 -4.93
CA ASN A 253 -24.90 -19.42 -4.00
C ASN A 253 -23.50 -19.98 -4.26
N ILE A 254 -22.49 -19.21 -3.85
CA ILE A 254 -21.11 -19.69 -3.75
C ILE A 254 -20.95 -20.47 -2.45
N VAL A 255 -20.58 -21.75 -2.56
CA VAL A 255 -20.47 -22.68 -1.42
C VAL A 255 -19.03 -22.97 -1.01
N LYS A 256 -18.05 -22.63 -1.86
CA LYS A 256 -16.63 -22.88 -1.58
C LYS A 256 -15.75 -21.73 -2.05
N TYR A 257 -14.81 -21.35 -1.19
CA TYR A 257 -13.78 -20.34 -1.44
C TYR A 257 -12.42 -21.00 -1.26
N THR A 258 -11.49 -20.74 -2.16
CA THR A 258 -10.10 -21.19 -2.04
C THR A 258 -9.17 -20.06 -2.45
N TRP A 259 -8.44 -19.53 -1.46
CA TRP A 259 -7.47 -18.47 -1.60
C TRP A 259 -6.07 -19.04 -1.66
N ASN A 260 -5.23 -18.49 -2.53
CA ASN A 260 -3.78 -18.65 -2.50
C ASN A 260 -3.17 -17.25 -2.46
N PHE A 261 -2.35 -16.96 -1.45
CA PHE A 261 -1.78 -15.63 -1.25
C PHE A 261 -0.48 -15.42 -2.03
N GLY A 262 0.01 -16.42 -2.75
CA GLY A 262 1.21 -16.31 -3.59
C GLY A 262 2.54 -16.40 -2.84
N ASP A 263 2.50 -16.60 -1.52
CA ASP A 263 3.65 -16.83 -0.62
C ASP A 263 3.75 -18.28 -0.13
N GLY A 264 2.97 -19.19 -0.73
CA GLY A 264 2.86 -20.60 -0.33
C GLY A 264 1.78 -20.87 0.72
N THR A 265 1.08 -19.84 1.22
CA THR A 265 -0.04 -19.99 2.16
C THR A 265 -1.40 -19.89 1.46
N ALA A 266 -2.44 -20.42 2.11
CA ALA A 266 -3.79 -20.52 1.56
C ALA A 266 -4.87 -20.38 2.62
N SER A 267 -6.11 -20.11 2.20
CA SER A 267 -7.28 -20.06 3.09
C SER A 267 -8.56 -20.53 2.39
N THR A 268 -9.54 -20.97 3.15
CA THR A 268 -10.87 -21.39 2.64
C THR A 268 -12.02 -20.54 3.17
N GLY A 269 -11.74 -19.49 3.95
CA GLY A 269 -12.77 -18.56 4.41
C GLY A 269 -13.28 -17.68 3.27
N GLN A 270 -14.52 -17.19 3.36
CA GLN A 270 -15.08 -16.26 2.38
C GLN A 270 -14.30 -14.92 2.34
N GLY A 271 -13.98 -14.34 3.50
CA GLY A 271 -13.21 -13.11 3.62
C GLY A 271 -12.05 -13.27 4.60
N PRO A 272 -10.94 -13.94 4.22
CA PRO A 272 -9.83 -14.20 5.12
C PRO A 272 -9.01 -12.94 5.40
N THR A 273 -8.20 -13.03 6.44
CA THR A 273 -7.11 -12.07 6.69
C THR A 273 -5.78 -12.74 6.45
N HIS A 274 -4.78 -11.99 5.99
CA HIS A 274 -3.43 -12.49 5.77
C HIS A 274 -2.38 -11.45 6.15
N ARG A 275 -1.18 -11.90 6.50
CA ARG A 275 0.00 -11.06 6.73
C ARG A 275 1.19 -11.70 6.05
N TYR A 276 1.89 -10.92 5.23
CA TYR A 276 3.12 -11.34 4.57
C TYR A 276 4.31 -11.11 5.48
N ILE A 277 5.22 -12.08 5.51
CA ILE A 277 6.45 -12.00 6.31
C ILE A 277 7.45 -11.07 5.64
N ASP A 278 7.65 -11.24 4.33
CA ASP A 278 8.58 -10.44 3.54
C ASP A 278 7.83 -9.42 2.67
N ASN A 279 8.54 -8.35 2.31
CA ASN A 279 8.08 -7.41 1.31
C ASN A 279 8.14 -8.05 -0.10
N GLY A 280 7.38 -7.49 -1.05
CA GLY A 280 7.46 -7.96 -2.43
C GLY A 280 6.17 -7.87 -3.22
N THR A 281 6.18 -8.54 -4.36
CA THR A 281 5.01 -8.66 -5.24
C THR A 281 4.43 -10.06 -5.11
N TYR A 282 3.15 -10.14 -4.75
CA TYR A 282 2.41 -11.38 -4.63
C TYR A 282 1.23 -11.41 -5.60
N ILE A 283 0.94 -12.58 -6.16
CA ILE A 283 -0.25 -12.82 -6.99
C ILE A 283 -1.24 -13.57 -6.12
N VAL A 284 -2.28 -12.88 -5.66
CA VAL A 284 -3.36 -13.50 -4.89
C VAL A 284 -4.40 -14.03 -5.85
N THR A 285 -4.79 -15.29 -5.68
CA THR A 285 -5.87 -15.91 -6.45
C THR A 285 -7.03 -16.30 -5.55
N LEU A 286 -8.25 -16.04 -6.00
CA LEU A 286 -9.49 -16.55 -5.42
C LEU A 286 -10.15 -17.48 -6.43
N ASN A 287 -10.32 -18.74 -6.05
CA ASN A 287 -11.15 -19.71 -6.75
C ASN A 287 -12.46 -19.92 -5.97
N VAL A 288 -13.59 -19.60 -6.59
CA VAL A 288 -14.93 -19.81 -6.02
C VAL A 288 -15.62 -20.97 -6.73
N THR A 289 -16.41 -21.74 -5.99
CA THR A 289 -17.27 -22.80 -6.55
C THR A 289 -18.70 -22.61 -6.06
N ASP A 290 -19.64 -22.64 -6.99
CA ASP A 290 -21.07 -22.61 -6.67
C ASP A 290 -21.60 -23.97 -6.20
N GLU A 291 -22.85 -23.99 -5.72
CA GLU A 291 -23.53 -25.21 -5.29
C GLU A 291 -23.73 -26.28 -6.37
N TYR A 292 -23.62 -25.89 -7.65
CA TYR A 292 -23.67 -26.81 -8.80
C TYR A 292 -22.29 -27.38 -9.16
N GLY A 293 -21.25 -27.05 -8.38
CA GLY A 293 -19.88 -27.52 -8.58
C GLY A 293 -19.12 -26.79 -9.69
N VAL A 294 -19.65 -25.70 -10.23
CA VAL A 294 -18.99 -24.89 -11.27
C VAL A 294 -18.05 -23.90 -10.60
N ALA A 295 -16.81 -23.83 -11.09
CA ALA A 295 -15.75 -23.02 -10.50
C ALA A 295 -15.28 -21.90 -11.42
N ASN A 296 -14.86 -20.79 -10.81
CA ASN A 296 -14.21 -19.69 -11.52
C ASN A 296 -13.08 -19.11 -10.66
N ILE A 297 -12.03 -18.65 -11.32
CA ILE A 297 -10.83 -18.13 -10.67
C ILE A 297 -10.55 -16.70 -11.13
N THR A 298 -10.18 -15.86 -10.17
CA THR A 298 -9.67 -14.51 -10.42
C THR A 298 -8.33 -14.32 -9.71
N SER A 299 -7.53 -13.37 -10.19
CA SER A 299 -6.23 -13.06 -9.62
C SER A 299 -5.97 -11.57 -9.59
N GLN A 300 -5.36 -11.06 -8.52
CA GLN A 300 -4.86 -9.69 -8.44
C GLN A 300 -3.44 -9.66 -7.91
N LYS A 301 -2.65 -8.72 -8.42
CA LYS A 301 -1.29 -8.43 -7.91
C LYS A 301 -1.39 -7.51 -6.71
N ILE A 302 -0.72 -7.89 -5.62
CA ILE A 302 -0.53 -7.07 -4.42
C ILE A 302 0.95 -6.76 -4.28
N ILE A 303 1.27 -5.50 -3.97
CA ILE A 303 2.64 -5.06 -3.65
C ILE A 303 2.67 -4.77 -2.16
N VAL A 304 3.41 -5.60 -1.43
CA VAL A 304 3.67 -5.45 0.00
C VAL A 304 4.98 -4.69 0.15
N LEU A 305 4.93 -3.59 0.88
CA LEU A 305 6.08 -2.73 1.14
C LEU A 305 6.82 -3.17 2.39
N ASN A 306 8.08 -2.74 2.51
CA ASN A 306 8.84 -2.91 3.72
C ASN A 306 8.23 -2.15 4.91
N GLY A 307 8.36 -2.70 6.12
CA GLY A 307 8.08 -2.00 7.37
C GLY A 307 9.22 -1.04 7.67
N ARG A 308 8.92 0.25 7.86
CA ARG A 308 9.99 1.23 8.11
C ARG A 308 10.65 1.00 9.47
N PRO A 309 11.99 1.13 9.56
CA PRO A 309 12.69 0.99 10.82
C PRO A 309 12.37 2.20 11.71
N ALA A 310 12.33 1.99 13.02
CA ALA A 310 11.99 2.99 14.01
C ALA A 310 13.25 3.45 14.78
N PRO A 311 13.85 4.59 14.40
CA PRO A 311 15.08 5.08 15.01
C PRO A 311 14.85 5.59 16.42
N ASN A 312 15.74 5.23 17.32
CA ASN A 312 15.75 5.73 18.68
C ASN A 312 17.16 5.66 19.27
N PHE A 313 17.43 6.53 20.24
CA PHE A 313 18.69 6.48 20.97
C PHE A 313 18.59 7.09 22.36
N ILE A 314 19.61 6.82 23.16
CA ILE A 314 19.88 7.48 24.44
C ILE A 314 21.34 7.97 24.45
N PHE A 315 21.65 8.88 25.36
CA PHE A 315 23.01 9.37 25.57
C PHE A 315 23.33 9.52 27.06
N SER A 316 24.62 9.53 27.38
CA SER A 316 25.13 9.72 28.74
C SER A 316 26.42 10.54 28.71
N PRO A 317 26.61 11.50 29.62
CA PRO A 317 25.68 11.91 30.68
C PRO A 317 24.48 12.72 30.16
N LEU A 318 23.41 12.82 30.95
CA LEU A 318 22.19 13.57 30.56
C LEU A 318 22.40 15.09 30.50
N ASN A 319 23.33 15.60 31.31
CA ASN A 319 23.72 17.02 31.34
C ASN A 319 25.23 17.11 31.08
N PRO A 320 25.68 16.97 29.83
CA PRO A 320 27.10 17.05 29.52
C PRO A 320 27.61 18.48 29.65
N SER A 321 28.86 18.64 30.06
CA SER A 321 29.60 19.86 29.80
C SER A 321 30.33 19.78 28.47
N ASP A 322 30.78 20.91 27.95
CA ASP A 322 31.75 20.94 26.88
C ASP A 322 33.05 20.26 27.30
N LEU A 323 33.78 19.79 26.29
CA LEU A 323 34.95 18.92 26.41
C LEU A 323 34.72 17.59 27.14
N GLN A 324 33.51 17.31 27.63
CA GLN A 324 33.14 16.01 28.18
C GLN A 324 32.81 15.01 27.07
N ILE A 325 33.29 13.77 27.23
CA ILE A 325 32.92 12.68 26.32
C ILE A 325 31.47 12.26 26.60
N VAL A 326 30.62 12.40 25.59
CA VAL A 326 29.24 11.92 25.56
C VAL A 326 29.20 10.58 24.83
N THR A 327 28.63 9.56 25.45
CA THR A 327 28.39 8.26 24.82
C THR A 327 26.96 8.18 24.30
N PHE A 328 26.81 7.79 23.05
CA PHE A 328 25.52 7.57 22.41
C PHE A 328 25.26 6.07 22.25
N LYS A 329 24.03 5.65 22.53
CA LYS A 329 23.59 4.27 22.40
C LYS A 329 22.35 4.20 21.54
N ASP A 330 22.46 3.45 20.45
CA ASP A 330 21.34 3.08 19.59
C ASP A 330 20.35 2.19 20.35
N THR A 331 19.07 2.53 20.24
CA THR A 331 17.92 1.76 20.76
C THR A 331 16.84 1.60 19.70
N SER A 332 17.22 1.78 18.43
CA SER A 332 16.35 1.63 17.27
C SER A 332 15.86 0.20 17.12
N VAL A 333 14.70 0.04 16.49
CA VAL A 333 14.10 -1.27 16.21
C VAL A 333 13.66 -1.34 14.76
N ASP A 334 13.76 -2.53 14.20
CA ASP A 334 13.15 -2.94 12.95
C ASP A 334 12.32 -4.19 13.25
N LEU A 335 11.06 -4.21 12.84
CA LEU A 335 10.09 -5.23 13.27
C LEU A 335 10.00 -6.39 12.28
N ASP A 336 10.50 -6.21 11.07
CA ASP A 336 10.45 -7.16 9.97
C ASP A 336 11.83 -7.41 9.33
N GLY A 337 12.84 -6.61 9.66
CA GLY A 337 14.19 -6.78 9.17
C GLY A 337 15.28 -6.53 10.21
N ASN A 338 16.43 -6.10 9.72
CA ASN A 338 17.59 -5.72 10.52
C ASN A 338 18.09 -4.34 10.12
N ILE A 339 18.49 -3.54 11.11
CA ILE A 339 19.21 -2.29 10.86
C ILE A 339 20.65 -2.62 10.42
N VAL A 340 21.07 -2.10 9.27
CA VAL A 340 22.40 -2.39 8.68
C VAL A 340 23.29 -1.15 8.52
N VAL A 341 22.74 0.07 8.61
CA VAL A 341 23.52 1.31 8.57
C VAL A 341 23.09 2.27 9.67
N TRP A 342 24.07 2.92 10.31
CA TRP A 342 23.89 4.04 11.23
C TRP A 342 24.65 5.26 10.70
N LEU A 343 24.04 6.43 10.81
CA LEU A 343 24.68 7.71 10.54
C LEU A 343 24.24 8.71 11.60
N TRP A 344 25.19 9.09 12.45
CA TRP A 344 25.04 10.13 13.45
C TRP A 344 25.49 11.47 12.86
N ASP A 345 24.72 12.51 13.13
CA ASP A 345 25.07 13.91 12.96
C ASP A 345 24.92 14.57 14.33
N PHE A 346 26.02 15.08 14.89
CA PHE A 346 26.01 15.64 16.25
C PHE A 346 25.52 17.09 16.29
N GLY A 347 25.26 17.72 15.14
CA GLY A 347 24.75 19.08 15.04
C GLY A 347 25.82 20.18 15.19
N ASP A 348 27.10 19.80 15.29
CA ASP A 348 28.27 20.68 15.36
C ASP A 348 29.19 20.54 14.12
N GLY A 349 28.70 19.88 13.08
CA GLY A 349 29.42 19.60 11.84
C GLY A 349 30.17 18.26 11.82
N PHE A 350 30.20 17.51 12.93
CA PHE A 350 30.79 16.17 12.97
C PHE A 350 29.73 15.06 12.82
N THR A 351 30.16 13.93 12.25
CA THR A 351 29.31 12.75 12.01
C THR A 351 30.01 11.45 12.43
N SER A 352 29.25 10.37 12.60
CA SER A 352 29.81 9.03 12.87
C SER A 352 28.99 7.91 12.23
N PRO A 353 29.63 6.89 11.63
CA PRO A 353 28.94 5.72 11.08
C PRO A 353 28.79 4.55 12.10
N LEU A 354 29.31 4.71 13.32
CA LEU A 354 29.26 3.64 14.33
C LEU A 354 27.85 3.50 14.90
N GLN A 355 27.44 2.28 15.25
CA GLN A 355 26.17 2.06 15.94
C GLN A 355 26.10 2.80 17.29
N ASN A 356 27.15 2.72 18.10
CA ASN A 356 27.23 3.33 19.43
C ASN A 356 28.48 4.21 19.54
N PRO A 357 28.46 5.45 19.01
CA PRO A 357 29.62 6.33 19.02
C PRO A 357 29.79 7.06 20.35
N THR A 358 30.97 7.64 20.52
CA THR A 358 31.22 8.70 21.51
C THR A 358 31.51 10.00 20.78
N HIS A 359 31.13 11.13 21.36
CA HIS A 359 31.41 12.46 20.81
C HIS A 359 31.80 13.44 21.92
N LYS A 360 32.55 14.48 21.55
CA LYS A 360 32.96 15.55 22.46
C LYS A 360 32.65 16.90 21.80
N PHE A 361 31.79 17.69 22.43
CA PHE A 361 31.47 19.03 21.97
C PHE A 361 32.59 19.99 22.39
N ASN A 362 33.06 20.83 21.46
CA ASN A 362 34.17 21.75 21.71
C ASN A 362 33.75 23.07 22.36
N ASP A 363 32.44 23.35 22.37
CA ASP A 363 31.86 24.59 22.86
C ASP A 363 30.50 24.28 23.52
N ASN A 364 30.07 25.10 24.46
CA ASN A 364 28.77 24.98 25.09
C ASN A 364 27.65 25.42 24.13
N GLY A 365 26.43 24.94 24.37
CA GLY A 365 25.30 25.30 23.51
C GLY A 365 24.24 24.21 23.38
N ILE A 366 23.31 24.44 22.46
CA ILE A 366 22.23 23.49 22.15
C ILE A 366 22.51 22.85 20.80
N TYR A 367 22.78 21.55 20.80
CA TYR A 367 23.08 20.77 19.62
C TYR A 367 21.90 19.88 19.23
N THR A 368 21.55 19.83 17.95
CA THR A 368 20.51 18.92 17.44
C THR A 368 21.16 17.66 16.91
N VAL A 369 21.23 16.62 17.74
CA VAL A 369 21.76 15.32 17.35
C VAL A 369 20.72 14.56 16.54
N ARG A 370 21.14 13.98 15.42
CA ARG A 370 20.32 13.16 14.54
C ARG A 370 20.93 11.78 14.39
N LEU A 371 20.10 10.75 14.51
CA LEU A 371 20.42 9.38 14.14
C LEU A 371 19.58 9.00 12.92
N ASN A 372 20.23 8.81 11.78
CA ASN A 372 19.64 8.22 10.59
C ASN A 372 20.05 6.75 10.50
N ILE A 373 19.08 5.85 10.39
CA ILE A 373 19.32 4.42 10.23
C ILE A 373 18.78 3.94 8.89
N THR A 374 19.36 2.86 8.37
CA THR A 374 18.86 2.16 7.19
C THR A 374 18.81 0.67 7.47
N ASP A 375 17.71 0.02 7.07
CA ASP A 375 17.51 -1.42 7.20
C ASP A 375 18.09 -2.22 6.02
N ASP A 376 17.98 -3.56 6.09
CA ASP A 376 18.39 -4.51 5.07
C ASP A 376 17.59 -4.42 3.77
N ASP A 377 16.42 -3.76 3.80
CA ASP A 377 15.58 -3.44 2.65
C ASP A 377 15.82 -2.04 2.06
N ARG A 378 16.82 -1.32 2.58
CA ARG A 378 17.28 0.01 2.15
C ARG A 378 16.31 1.15 2.45
N ASP A 379 15.32 0.93 3.31
CA ASP A 379 14.47 2.00 3.81
C ASP A 379 15.17 2.72 4.97
N ALA A 380 15.02 4.04 5.00
CA ALA A 380 15.72 4.90 5.95
C ALA A 380 14.75 5.73 6.79
N SER A 381 15.08 5.89 8.06
CA SER A 381 14.33 6.67 9.04
C SER A 381 15.28 7.46 9.92
N THR A 382 14.87 8.65 10.34
CA THR A 382 15.68 9.54 11.18
C THR A 382 14.99 9.90 12.49
N LYS A 383 15.75 9.91 13.59
CA LYS A 383 15.36 10.49 14.88
C LYS A 383 16.25 11.69 15.20
N SER A 384 15.66 12.75 15.74
CA SER A 384 16.38 13.94 16.21
C SER A 384 16.11 14.19 17.68
N GLN A 385 17.12 14.62 18.44
CA GLN A 385 17.01 15.05 19.83
C GLN A 385 17.95 16.24 20.09
N GLN A 386 17.49 17.23 20.86
CA GLN A 386 18.33 18.33 21.30
C GLN A 386 19.11 17.96 22.57
N ILE A 387 20.38 18.32 22.62
CA ILE A 387 21.27 18.15 23.77
C ILE A 387 21.80 19.52 24.19
N SER A 388 21.66 19.85 25.47
CA SER A 388 22.23 21.07 26.05
C SER A 388 23.58 20.74 26.67
N VAL A 389 24.62 21.39 26.16
CA VAL A 389 26.01 21.27 26.64
C VAL A 389 26.31 22.51 27.46
N SER A 390 26.73 22.31 28.71
CA SER A 390 27.02 23.40 29.66
C SER A 390 28.49 23.81 29.57
N ASN A 391 28.78 25.10 29.79
CA ASN A 391 30.15 25.62 29.91
C ASN A 391 30.86 25.08 31.19
N VAL A 392 32.16 24.81 31.14
CA VAL A 392 32.99 24.51 32.32
C VAL A 392 33.75 25.76 32.77
N GLY A 393 33.31 26.36 33.88
CA GLY A 393 33.97 27.55 34.41
C GLY A 393 35.47 27.38 34.74
N PRO A 394 36.21 28.50 34.81
CA PRO A 394 37.67 28.50 34.85
C PRO A 394 38.24 27.90 36.15
N ALA A 395 39.41 27.29 36.04
CA ALA A 395 40.20 26.83 37.18
C ALA A 395 41.01 27.99 37.77
N VAL A 396 40.56 28.52 38.91
CA VAL A 396 41.11 29.75 39.50
C VAL A 396 42.29 29.47 40.41
N SER A 397 43.37 30.21 40.21
CA SER A 397 44.51 30.20 41.10
C SER A 397 45.26 31.53 41.00
N PHE A 398 45.97 31.88 42.06
CA PHE A 398 46.88 33.02 42.03
C PHE A 398 48.12 32.80 42.89
N SER A 399 49.12 33.64 42.65
CA SER A 399 50.29 33.80 43.51
C SER A 399 50.45 35.26 43.90
N TYR A 400 51.35 35.54 44.83
CA TYR A 400 51.75 36.90 45.15
C TYR A 400 53.25 36.94 45.37
N SER A 401 53.85 38.11 45.15
CA SER A 401 55.27 38.37 45.42
C SER A 401 55.42 39.65 46.25
N SER A 402 56.31 39.61 47.23
CA SER A 402 56.66 40.72 48.10
C SER A 402 58.17 40.99 48.00
N PRO A 403 58.63 42.25 48.11
CA PRO A 403 60.06 42.57 48.15
C PRO A 403 60.79 41.90 49.33
N ASN A 404 60.06 41.62 50.41
CA ASN A 404 60.56 41.06 51.65
C ASN A 404 60.10 39.60 51.85
N ILE A 405 60.90 38.81 52.58
CA ILE A 405 60.56 37.42 52.95
C ILE A 405 59.26 37.35 53.75
N LEU A 406 58.99 38.37 54.56
CA LEU A 406 57.74 38.56 55.29
C LEU A 406 57.00 39.74 54.67
N VAL A 407 55.67 39.65 54.62
CA VAL A 407 54.83 40.73 54.10
C VAL A 407 54.65 41.78 55.19
N VAL A 408 55.22 42.98 54.99
CA VAL A 408 55.19 44.06 55.98
C VAL A 408 54.17 45.13 55.58
N VAL A 409 53.60 45.83 56.56
CA VAL A 409 52.78 47.04 56.33
C VAL A 409 53.52 48.01 55.41
N ASN A 410 52.80 48.57 54.43
CA ASN A 410 53.27 49.46 53.36
C ASN A 410 54.17 48.84 52.28
N ASP A 411 54.45 47.53 52.33
CA ASP A 411 55.08 46.86 51.19
C ASP A 411 54.11 46.77 50.01
N THR A 412 54.59 47.07 48.80
CA THR A 412 53.84 46.81 47.57
C THR A 412 53.91 45.32 47.24
N ILE A 413 52.77 44.65 47.35
CA ILE A 413 52.61 43.23 47.02
C ILE A 413 52.04 43.15 45.61
N LEU A 414 52.73 42.41 44.73
CA LEU A 414 52.22 42.14 43.39
C LEU A 414 51.44 40.82 43.41
N PHE A 415 50.14 40.89 43.14
CA PHE A 415 49.29 39.73 42.94
C PHE A 415 49.34 39.30 41.48
N ILE A 416 49.48 37.99 41.24
CA ILE A 416 49.64 37.42 39.91
C ILE A 416 48.58 36.34 39.70
N ASP A 417 47.69 36.57 38.75
CA ASP A 417 46.74 35.58 38.27
C ASP A 417 47.48 34.41 37.60
N THR A 418 47.14 33.20 38.04
CA THR A 418 47.62 31.94 37.44
C THR A 418 46.45 31.03 37.08
N SER A 419 45.27 31.61 36.88
CA SER A 419 44.06 30.88 36.52
C SER A 419 44.14 30.40 35.07
N THR A 420 43.47 29.28 34.80
CA THR A 420 43.40 28.69 33.45
C THR A 420 41.96 28.38 33.11
N ASP A 421 41.64 28.47 31.82
CA ASP A 421 40.34 28.11 31.29
C ASP A 421 40.53 27.05 30.21
N GLY A 422 39.78 25.95 30.31
CA GLY A 422 40.08 24.72 29.54
C GLY A 422 39.40 24.67 28.18
N ASP A 423 38.24 25.29 28.09
CA ASP A 423 37.33 25.43 26.95
C ASP A 423 37.35 26.85 26.35
N GLY A 424 37.71 27.86 27.15
CA GLY A 424 37.69 29.25 26.71
C GLY A 424 38.89 30.10 27.11
N THR A 425 38.58 31.36 27.39
CA THR A 425 39.50 32.39 27.83
C THR A 425 38.91 33.20 28.98
N ILE A 426 39.76 33.56 29.94
CA ILE A 426 39.37 34.44 31.04
C ILE A 426 39.26 35.89 30.55
N VAL A 427 38.10 36.52 30.76
CA VAL A 427 37.81 37.89 30.29
C VAL A 427 37.66 38.91 31.41
N SER A 428 37.51 38.47 32.66
CA SER A 428 37.32 39.37 33.81
C SER A 428 37.97 38.83 35.09
N TRP A 429 38.51 39.75 35.89
CA TRP A 429 39.12 39.51 37.21
C TRP A 429 38.48 40.43 38.24
N LEU A 430 38.29 39.94 39.45
CA LEU A 430 37.87 40.72 40.61
C LEU A 430 38.64 40.24 41.84
N TRP A 431 39.52 41.10 42.32
CA TRP A 431 40.28 40.92 43.55
C TRP A 431 39.57 41.59 44.71
N ASP A 432 39.43 40.89 45.83
CA ASP A 432 39.14 41.45 47.14
C ASP A 432 40.35 41.18 48.04
N PHE A 433 41.00 42.24 48.52
CA PHE A 433 42.22 42.13 49.30
C PHE A 433 41.97 41.85 50.79
N GLY A 434 40.71 41.78 51.24
CA GLY A 434 40.36 41.49 52.63
C GLY A 434 40.56 42.68 53.59
N ASP A 435 40.69 43.89 53.05
CA ASP A 435 40.81 45.16 53.78
C ASP A 435 39.82 46.24 53.31
N LYS A 436 38.74 45.80 52.64
CA LYS A 436 37.69 46.62 52.00
C LYS A 436 38.14 47.33 50.71
N THR A 437 39.29 46.98 50.16
CA THR A 437 39.72 47.43 48.83
C THR A 437 39.64 46.30 47.80
N SER A 438 39.55 46.65 46.52
CA SER A 438 39.40 45.70 45.42
C SER A 438 40.09 46.18 44.14
N SER A 439 40.32 45.27 43.19
CA SER A 439 40.85 45.60 41.87
C SER A 439 40.24 44.71 40.77
N ALA A 440 40.13 45.26 39.56
CA ALA A 440 39.72 44.53 38.36
C ALA A 440 40.88 44.22 37.40
N GLU A 441 42.11 44.59 37.77
CA GLU A 441 43.29 44.29 36.96
C GLU A 441 43.64 42.80 37.05
N LYS A 442 44.22 42.24 35.98
CA LYS A 442 44.69 40.84 35.99
C LYS A 442 45.76 40.60 37.07
N ASN A 443 46.73 41.50 37.19
CA ASN A 443 47.86 41.40 38.11
C ASN A 443 48.07 42.69 38.91
N PRO A 444 47.20 43.01 39.90
CA PRO A 444 47.25 44.28 40.60
C PRO A 444 48.38 44.35 41.63
N PRO A 445 49.04 45.50 41.79
CA PRO A 445 49.79 45.82 43.00
C PRO A 445 48.82 46.23 44.12
N HIS A 446 49.14 45.88 45.37
CA HIS A 446 48.38 46.33 46.55
C HIS A 446 49.27 46.56 47.77
N GLN A 447 48.86 47.47 48.66
CA GLN A 447 49.56 47.78 49.92
C GLN A 447 48.60 47.69 51.10
N TYR A 448 49.04 47.07 52.19
CA TYR A 448 48.26 47.00 53.43
C TYR A 448 48.76 48.04 54.45
N MET A 449 47.84 48.90 54.92
CA MET A 449 48.14 49.96 55.89
C MET A 449 48.17 49.47 57.35
N THR A 450 47.68 48.27 57.62
CA THR A 450 47.62 47.69 58.97
C THR A 450 48.01 46.22 58.95
N GLY A 451 48.67 45.77 60.02
CA GLY A 451 49.01 44.36 60.21
C GLY A 451 47.77 43.50 60.49
N GLY A 452 47.93 42.18 60.36
CA GLY A 452 46.88 41.18 60.56
C GLY A 452 46.79 40.18 59.41
N THR A 453 46.00 39.12 59.61
CA THR A 453 45.69 38.15 58.55
C THR A 453 44.60 38.70 57.64
N ARG A 454 44.85 38.67 56.33
CA ARG A 454 43.96 39.08 55.25
C ARG A 454 43.50 37.87 54.48
N THR A 455 42.22 37.84 54.09
CA THR A 455 41.68 36.83 53.19
C THR A 455 41.63 37.44 51.80
N VAL A 456 42.61 37.12 50.97
CA VAL A 456 42.65 37.60 49.58
C VAL A 456 41.82 36.66 48.73
N THR A 457 40.86 37.20 48.00
CA THR A 457 39.95 36.45 47.15
C THR A 457 40.09 36.92 45.71
N LEU A 458 40.31 35.98 44.79
CA LEU A 458 40.27 36.22 43.35
C LEU A 458 39.04 35.51 42.79
N LYS A 459 38.15 36.27 42.14
CA LYS A 459 37.11 35.76 41.27
C LYS A 459 37.50 36.03 39.82
N VAL A 460 37.38 35.04 38.96
CA VAL A 460 37.55 35.20 37.51
C VAL A 460 36.31 34.73 36.76
N THR A 461 36.05 35.33 35.60
CA THR A 461 34.93 35.00 34.72
C THR A 461 35.47 34.74 33.31
N ASP A 462 35.03 33.66 32.69
CA ASP A 462 35.36 33.28 31.32
C ASP A 462 34.53 34.02 30.25
N ASN A 463 34.85 33.80 28.98
CA ASN A 463 34.15 34.41 27.84
C ASN A 463 32.70 33.94 27.67
N ASP A 464 32.30 32.84 28.32
CA ASP A 464 30.95 32.26 28.26
C ASP A 464 30.14 32.49 29.55
N GLY A 465 30.66 33.36 30.42
CA GLY A 465 30.00 33.91 31.60
C GLY A 465 30.09 33.06 32.87
N ALA A 466 30.72 31.89 32.85
CA ALA A 466 30.91 31.13 34.08
C ALA A 466 32.01 31.77 34.93
N SER A 467 31.84 31.70 36.25
CA SER A 467 32.74 32.36 37.19
C SER A 467 33.10 31.42 38.32
N SER A 468 34.37 31.46 38.69
CA SER A 468 34.93 30.69 39.79
C SER A 468 35.71 31.61 40.71
N THR A 469 35.92 31.18 41.96
CA THR A 469 36.57 31.99 42.99
C THR A 469 37.53 31.15 43.82
N VAL A 470 38.66 31.72 44.22
CA VAL A 470 39.61 31.13 45.17
C VAL A 470 40.03 32.16 46.21
N SER A 471 40.22 31.72 47.46
CA SER A 471 40.71 32.56 48.55
C SER A 471 41.99 31.99 49.15
N LYS A 472 42.95 32.87 49.50
CA LYS A 472 44.17 32.52 50.24
C LYS A 472 44.37 33.47 51.42
N TYR A 473 44.93 32.96 52.51
CA TYR A 473 45.30 33.78 53.65
C TYR A 473 46.69 34.40 53.45
N LEU A 474 46.81 35.67 53.81
CA LEU A 474 48.03 36.46 53.76
C LEU A 474 48.24 37.15 55.11
N THR A 475 49.32 36.86 55.81
CA THR A 475 49.63 37.52 57.09
C THR A 475 50.52 38.73 56.84
N VAL A 476 50.01 39.92 57.16
CA VAL A 476 50.75 41.18 57.12
C VAL A 476 51.26 41.50 58.51
N ILE A 477 52.56 41.74 58.67
CA ILE A 477 53.16 42.10 59.96
C ILE A 477 53.51 43.59 60.01
N VAL A 478 53.47 44.18 61.20
CA VAL A 478 54.05 45.51 61.43
C VAL A 478 55.55 45.32 61.54
N GLY A 479 56.33 45.98 60.68
CA GLY A 479 57.79 45.88 60.70
C GLY A 479 58.37 46.39 62.02
N PRO A 480 59.62 46.04 62.36
CA PRO A 480 60.31 46.71 63.45
C PRO A 480 60.40 48.19 63.11
N GLY A 481 59.66 49.02 63.85
CA GLY A 481 59.71 50.47 63.64
C GLY A 481 61.14 50.96 63.76
N GLU A 482 61.55 51.87 62.88
CA GLU A 482 62.73 52.67 63.15
C GLU A 482 62.54 53.35 64.52
N PRO A 483 63.49 53.23 65.45
CA PRO A 483 63.41 53.93 66.71
C PRO A 483 63.56 55.43 66.43
N ASN A 484 62.46 56.16 66.48
CA ASN A 484 62.49 57.62 66.59
C ASN A 484 63.39 57.97 67.78
N GLY A 485 64.46 58.71 67.48
CA GLY A 485 65.52 59.03 68.42
C GLY A 485 65.03 59.77 69.66
N ALA A 486 65.20 59.14 70.81
CA ALA A 486 65.51 59.79 72.08
C ALA A 486 66.36 58.79 72.87
N GLY A 487 67.64 59.11 73.03
CA GLY A 487 68.64 58.17 73.51
C GLY A 487 68.56 57.89 75.01
N GLU A 488 68.95 56.67 75.38
CA GLU A 488 69.81 56.41 76.53
C GLU A 488 70.64 55.14 76.26
N LYS A 489 71.91 55.18 76.69
CA LYS A 489 73.00 54.28 76.27
C LYS A 489 73.03 52.96 77.06
N ASN A 490 73.12 51.84 76.33
CA ASN A 490 73.94 50.60 76.54
C ASN A 490 73.86 49.81 77.89
N PRO A 491 74.34 48.53 77.94
CA PRO A 491 74.35 47.45 76.93
C PRO A 491 73.88 46.09 77.52
N LEU A 492 73.29 45.20 76.72
CA LEU A 492 73.41 43.73 76.82
C LEU A 492 72.66 43.08 75.65
N PHE A 493 73.18 43.29 74.44
CA PHE A 493 72.75 42.60 73.23
C PHE A 493 73.73 41.46 72.99
N ASN A 494 73.53 40.31 73.65
CA ASN A 494 74.24 39.07 73.30
C ASN A 494 73.69 37.82 74.01
N VAL A 495 72.43 37.46 73.80
CA VAL A 495 72.00 36.05 73.82
C VAL A 495 70.80 35.92 72.88
N VAL A 496 70.97 35.18 71.78
CA VAL A 496 69.97 34.29 71.13
C VAL A 496 70.42 33.87 69.72
N ILE A 497 71.36 34.55 69.05
CA ILE A 497 71.88 34.14 67.73
C ILE A 497 73.08 33.17 67.85
N PHE A 498 72.96 32.10 68.65
CA PHE A 498 73.96 31.01 68.66
C PHE A 498 73.37 29.59 68.74
N ALA A 499 72.04 29.44 68.71
CA ALA A 499 71.39 28.12 68.78
C ALA A 499 71.00 27.53 67.42
N PHE A 500 70.98 28.30 66.33
CA PHE A 500 70.49 27.82 65.02
C PHE A 500 71.58 27.37 64.03
N LEU A 501 72.86 27.72 64.25
CA LEU A 501 73.94 27.29 63.34
C LEU A 501 74.44 25.85 63.59
N ILE A 502 74.16 25.25 64.75
CA ILE A 502 74.64 23.90 65.09
C ILE A 502 73.75 22.79 64.49
N VAL A 503 72.47 23.09 64.21
CA VAL A 503 71.53 22.11 63.65
C VAL A 503 71.74 21.92 62.13
N ILE A 504 72.17 22.97 61.41
CA ILE A 504 72.40 22.91 59.96
C ILE A 504 73.72 22.19 59.61
N VAL A 505 74.75 22.30 60.46
CA VAL A 505 76.05 21.62 60.23
C VAL A 505 75.95 20.10 60.50
N ILE A 506 75.08 19.66 61.42
CA ILE A 506 74.85 18.22 61.69
C ILE A 506 74.04 17.56 60.57
N ILE A 507 73.10 18.28 59.94
CA ILE A 507 72.30 17.77 58.81
C ILE A 507 73.16 17.64 57.53
N ILE A 508 74.13 18.53 57.31
CA ILE A 508 75.05 18.46 56.15
C ILE A 508 76.08 17.32 56.30
N ILE A 509 76.50 16.97 57.52
CA ILE A 509 77.44 15.85 57.77
C ILE A 509 76.76 14.48 57.65
N VAL A 510 75.45 14.38 57.89
CA VAL A 510 74.68 13.13 57.72
C VAL A 510 74.35 12.85 56.24
N ILE A 511 74.25 13.87 55.39
CA ILE A 511 73.97 13.72 53.95
C ILE A 511 75.24 13.31 53.15
N ILE A 512 76.44 13.72 53.60
CA ILE A 512 77.71 13.39 52.91
C ILE A 512 78.20 11.95 53.21
N ARG A 513 77.63 11.24 54.20
CA ARG A 513 77.99 9.84 54.54
C ARG A 513 77.10 8.75 53.89
N LYS A 514 76.14 9.12 53.03
CA LYS A 514 75.27 8.15 52.30
C LYS A 514 75.54 8.03 50.80
N TRP A 515 76.60 8.66 50.28
CA TRP A 515 77.12 8.43 48.93
C TRP A 515 78.61 8.12 49.01
N LYS A 516 78.91 6.87 49.40
CA LYS A 516 80.11 6.13 49.00
C LYS A 516 79.71 4.70 48.72
#